data_AF-A0A5P3XJM0-F1
#
_entry.id   AF-A0A5P3XJM0-F1
#
_cell.length_a   1.000
_cell.length_b   1.000
_cell.length_c   1.000
_cell.angle_alpha   90.00
_cell.angle_beta   90.00
_cell.angle_gamma   90.00
#
_symmetry.space_group_name_H-M   'P 1'
#
loop_
_entity.id
_entity.type
_entity.pdbx_description
1 polymer ?
#
loop_
_entity_poly.entity_id
_entity_poly.type
_entity_poly.pdbx_seq_one_letter_code
_entity_poly.pdbx_strand_id
1 'polypeptide(L)'
;MRKALGMIEAVGLTTAIAALDAASKAADITLVGYDKVIGVEKAVSVTIHIAGEVAAVNAAIDAGVDAGNKVGKIVSSKTIARPHEEIDVLIKEFEKNLKVKNINKKVIETKSEENN
;
A
#
# COMPACT_ATOMS: atom_id res chain seq x y z
N MET A 1 17.30 7.43 9.49
CA MET A 1 17.61 6.60 8.31
C MET A 1 16.39 6.57 7.41
N ARG A 2 16.58 6.70 6.09
CA ARG A 2 15.48 6.62 5.13
C ARG A 2 15.16 5.15 4.86
N LYS A 3 13.89 4.76 5.03
CA LYS A 3 13.43 3.40 4.78
C LYS A 3 13.40 3.11 3.26
N ALA A 4 13.53 1.84 2.90
CA ALA A 4 13.28 1.39 1.53
C ALA A 4 11.79 1.54 1.21
N LEU A 5 11.47 1.73 -0.07
CA LEU A 5 10.10 1.77 -0.59
C LEU A 5 9.84 0.51 -1.43
N GLY A 6 8.74 -0.17 -1.16
CA GLY A 6 8.22 -1.25 -1.99
C GLY A 6 6.88 -0.87 -2.60
N MET A 7 6.66 -1.33 -3.83
CA MET A 7 5.43 -1.08 -4.59
C MET A 7 4.93 -2.38 -5.19
N ILE A 8 3.62 -2.62 -5.09
CA ILE A 8 2.94 -3.72 -5.77
C ILE A 8 1.68 -3.14 -6.43
N GLU A 9 1.62 -3.20 -7.75
CA GLU A 9 0.48 -2.74 -8.54
C GLU A 9 -0.38 -3.94 -8.93
N ALA A 10 -1.66 -3.89 -8.59
CA ALA A 10 -2.60 -4.96 -8.82
C ALA A 10 -3.83 -4.47 -9.57
N VAL A 11 -4.39 -5.31 -10.43
CA VAL A 11 -5.70 -5.07 -11.02
C VAL A 11 -6.76 -5.35 -9.96
N GLY A 12 -7.49 -4.30 -9.58
CA GLY A 12 -8.55 -4.34 -8.58
C GLY A 12 -8.07 -4.30 -7.12
N LEU A 13 -8.92 -3.73 -6.27
CA LEU A 13 -8.63 -3.56 -4.84
C LEU A 13 -8.53 -4.90 -4.08
N THR A 14 -9.33 -5.90 -4.45
CA THR A 14 -9.31 -7.22 -3.79
C THR A 14 -7.95 -7.89 -3.94
N THR A 15 -7.37 -7.84 -5.14
CA THR A 15 -6.02 -8.36 -5.43
C THR A 15 -4.96 -7.62 -4.62
N ALA A 16 -5.04 -6.29 -4.56
CA ALA A 16 -4.11 -5.47 -3.78
C ALA A 16 -4.18 -5.77 -2.27
N ILE A 17 -5.39 -5.97 -1.72
CA ILE A 17 -5.57 -6.32 -0.31
C ILE A 17 -4.97 -7.70 0.00
N ALA A 18 -5.20 -8.69 -0.86
CA ALA A 18 -4.63 -10.03 -0.68
C ALA A 18 -3.09 -10.00 -0.74
N ALA A 19 -2.52 -9.23 -1.66
CA ALA A 19 -1.08 -9.02 -1.74
C ALA A 19 -0.52 -8.37 -0.47
N LEU A 20 -1.18 -7.30 0.02
CA LEU A 20 -0.74 -6.60 1.23
C LEU A 20 -0.79 -7.47 2.48
N ASP A 21 -1.84 -8.28 2.64
CA ASP A 21 -1.99 -9.19 3.78
C ASP A 21 -0.84 -10.20 3.84
N ALA A 22 -0.51 -10.84 2.70
CA ALA A 22 0.62 -11.75 2.61
C ALA A 22 1.96 -11.05 2.82
N ALA A 23 2.16 -9.88 2.21
CA ALA A 23 3.37 -9.07 2.35
C ALA A 23 3.63 -8.69 3.82
N SER A 24 2.59 -8.26 4.54
CA SER A 24 2.69 -7.80 5.94
C SER A 24 2.90 -8.96 6.91
N LYS A 25 2.51 -10.18 6.55
CA LYS A 25 2.78 -11.40 7.33
C LYS A 25 4.18 -11.95 7.10
N ALA A 26 4.78 -11.68 5.94
CA ALA A 26 6.07 -12.24 5.54
C ALA A 26 7.27 -11.48 6.13
N ALA A 27 7.14 -10.17 6.38
CA ALA A 27 8.23 -9.36 6.90
C ALA A 27 7.76 -8.12 7.67
N ASP A 28 8.66 -7.52 8.45
CA ASP A 28 8.40 -6.27 9.16
C ASP A 28 8.41 -5.07 8.21
N ILE A 29 7.22 -4.72 7.74
CA ILE A 29 6.97 -3.60 6.83
C ILE A 29 5.79 -2.77 7.32
N THR A 30 5.73 -1.50 6.91
CA THR A 30 4.61 -0.60 7.19
C THR A 30 3.93 -0.22 5.89
N LEU A 31 2.60 -0.29 5.84
CA LEU A 31 1.83 0.32 4.75
C LEU A 31 1.98 1.85 4.82
N VAL A 32 2.57 2.42 3.78
CA VAL A 32 2.67 3.88 3.58
C VAL A 32 1.36 4.43 3.05
N GLY A 33 0.75 3.74 2.11
CA GLY A 33 -0.48 4.18 1.46
C GLY A 33 -0.81 3.31 0.25
N TYR A 34 -1.82 3.75 -0.48
CA TYR A 34 -2.20 3.16 -1.76
C TYR A 34 -2.70 4.24 -2.70
N ASP A 35 -2.53 4.05 -3.99
CA ASP A 35 -3.15 4.85 -5.04
C ASP A 35 -4.06 3.98 -5.91
N LYS A 36 -4.99 4.65 -6.59
CA LYS A 36 -5.92 4.01 -7.53
C LYS A 36 -5.80 4.72 -8.86
N VAL A 37 -5.50 3.96 -9.90
CA VAL A 37 -5.37 4.46 -11.27
C VAL A 37 -6.39 3.76 -12.17
N ILE A 38 -7.08 4.53 -13.01
CA ILE A 38 -8.07 4.01 -13.97
C ILE A 38 -7.42 3.94 -15.35
N GLY A 39 -7.66 2.84 -16.07
CA GLY A 39 -7.23 2.67 -17.46
C GLY A 39 -5.93 1.90 -17.63
N VAL A 40 -5.26 1.51 -16.53
CA VAL A 40 -4.14 0.57 -16.58
C VAL A 40 -4.66 -0.76 -17.12
N GLU A 41 -4.13 -1.18 -18.26
CA GLU A 41 -4.63 -2.35 -19.01
C GLU A 41 -6.16 -2.35 -19.24
N LYS A 42 -6.78 -1.17 -19.39
CA LYS A 42 -8.25 -1.00 -19.50
C LYS A 42 -9.04 -1.42 -18.26
N ALA A 43 -8.39 -1.51 -17.10
CA ALA A 43 -8.99 -1.85 -15.81
C ALA A 43 -8.71 -0.77 -14.75
N VAL A 44 -9.27 -0.97 -13.55
CA VAL A 44 -8.93 -0.17 -12.37
C VAL A 44 -7.79 -0.89 -11.65
N SER A 45 -6.64 -0.24 -11.55
CA SER A 45 -5.49 -0.73 -10.79
C SER A 45 -5.38 -0.01 -9.46
N VAL A 46 -4.82 -0.73 -8.48
CA VAL A 46 -4.49 -0.23 -7.16
C VAL A 46 -3.03 -0.57 -6.90
N THR A 47 -2.24 0.44 -6.58
CA THR A 47 -0.85 0.24 -6.14
C THR A 47 -0.79 0.39 -4.64
N ILE A 48 -0.20 -0.58 -3.96
CA ILE A 48 0.12 -0.48 -2.54
C ILE A 48 1.59 -0.07 -2.37
N HIS A 49 1.84 0.76 -1.37
CA HIS A 49 3.18 1.25 -1.05
C HIS A 49 3.55 0.86 0.36
N ILE A 50 4.70 0.23 0.51
CA ILE A 50 5.19 -0.31 1.78
C ILE A 50 6.58 0.24 2.07
N ALA A 51 6.92 0.39 3.35
CA ALA A 51 8.23 0.87 3.78
C ALA A 51 8.82 -0.01 4.88
N GLY A 52 10.14 -0.23 4.82
CA GLY A 52 10.86 -1.07 5.77
C GLY A 52 12.36 -1.08 5.50
N GLU A 53 13.06 -2.02 6.12
CA GLU A 53 14.44 -2.37 5.73
C GLU A 53 14.43 -3.02 4.34
N VAL A 54 15.52 -2.84 3.56
CA VAL A 54 15.58 -3.31 2.16
C VAL A 54 15.26 -4.80 2.03
N ALA A 55 15.84 -5.62 2.93
CA ALA A 55 15.61 -7.06 2.95
C ALA A 55 14.15 -7.42 3.29
N ALA A 56 13.55 -6.71 4.24
CA ALA A 56 12.15 -6.90 4.63
C ALA A 56 11.20 -6.54 3.48
N VAL A 57 11.46 -5.43 2.78
CA VAL A 57 10.66 -5.00 1.63
C VAL A 57 10.73 -6.01 0.48
N ASN A 58 11.92 -6.54 0.16
CA ASN A 58 12.05 -7.57 -0.87
C ASN A 58 11.24 -8.83 -0.53
N ALA A 59 11.40 -9.35 0.69
CA ALA A 59 10.67 -10.53 1.15
C ALA A 59 9.14 -10.31 1.16
N ALA A 60 8.70 -9.12 1.56
CA ALA A 60 7.29 -8.74 1.53
C ALA A 60 6.73 -8.68 0.11
N ILE A 61 7.49 -8.12 -0.85
CA ILE A 61 7.07 -8.07 -2.25
C ILE A 61 6.92 -9.47 -2.83
N ASP A 62 7.89 -10.36 -2.65
CA ASP A 62 7.84 -11.71 -3.20
C ASP A 62 6.59 -12.46 -2.71
N ALA A 63 6.33 -12.43 -1.39
CA ALA A 63 5.15 -13.06 -0.80
C ALA A 63 3.83 -12.40 -1.28
N GLY A 64 3.81 -11.06 -1.37
CA GLY A 64 2.65 -10.31 -1.81
C GLY A 64 2.31 -10.56 -3.28
N VAL A 65 3.31 -10.64 -4.15
CA VAL A 65 3.13 -10.93 -5.58
C VAL A 65 2.57 -12.34 -5.77
N ASP A 66 3.14 -13.33 -5.08
CA ASP A 66 2.69 -14.72 -5.14
C ASP A 66 1.23 -14.88 -4.67
N ALA A 67 0.86 -14.23 -3.56
CA ALA A 67 -0.50 -14.27 -3.05
C ALA A 67 -1.48 -13.50 -3.95
N GLY A 68 -1.08 -12.32 -4.43
CA GLY A 68 -1.89 -11.49 -5.31
C GLY A 68 -2.23 -12.20 -6.62
N ASN A 69 -1.27 -12.87 -7.25
CA ASN A 69 -1.48 -13.62 -8.49
C ASN A 69 -2.39 -14.86 -8.34
N LYS A 70 -2.63 -15.33 -7.10
CA LYS A 70 -3.63 -16.39 -6.84
C LYS A 70 -5.06 -15.86 -6.81
N VAL A 71 -5.23 -14.56 -6.53
CA VAL A 71 -6.54 -13.90 -6.40
C VAL A 71 -6.92 -13.16 -7.68
N GLY A 72 -5.95 -12.52 -8.34
CA GLY A 72 -6.15 -11.72 -9.53
C GLY A 72 -4.84 -11.53 -10.28
N LYS A 73 -4.59 -10.32 -10.76
CA LYS A 73 -3.39 -9.99 -11.54
C LYS A 73 -2.55 -8.93 -10.84
N ILE A 74 -1.27 -9.24 -10.64
CA ILE A 74 -0.25 -8.24 -10.36
C ILE A 74 0.31 -7.72 -11.69
N VAL A 75 0.28 -6.41 -11.88
CA VAL A 75 0.77 -5.74 -13.08
C VAL A 75 2.27 -5.49 -12.96
N SER A 76 2.71 -4.98 -11.81
CA SER A 76 4.11 -4.64 -11.57
C SER A 76 4.46 -4.72 -10.08
N SER A 77 5.74 -4.94 -9.79
CA SER A 77 6.28 -4.81 -8.44
C SER A 77 7.72 -4.30 -8.46
N LYS A 78 8.12 -3.52 -7.45
CA LYS A 78 9.47 -2.95 -7.39
C LYS A 78 9.89 -2.53 -5.99
N THR A 79 11.15 -2.79 -5.66
CA THR A 79 11.84 -2.21 -4.51
C THR A 79 12.74 -1.06 -4.95
N ILE A 80 12.73 0.02 -4.17
CA ILE A 80 13.70 1.11 -4.20
C ILE A 80 14.40 1.14 -2.84
N ALA A 81 15.62 0.60 -2.78
CA ALA A 81 16.36 0.42 -1.53
C ALA A 81 16.66 1.74 -0.80
N ARG A 82 16.92 2.81 -1.56
CA ARG A 82 17.17 4.15 -1.05
C ARG A 82 16.50 5.18 -1.97
N PRO A 83 15.24 5.54 -1.72
CA PRO A 83 14.54 6.54 -2.53
C PRO A 83 15.24 7.91 -2.48
N HIS A 84 15.23 8.65 -3.59
CA HIS A 84 15.79 10.00 -3.66
C HIS A 84 14.88 11.02 -2.93
N GLU A 85 15.42 12.06 -2.29
CA GLU A 85 14.67 13.08 -1.53
C GLU A 85 13.47 13.70 -2.22
N GLU A 86 13.53 13.91 -3.53
CA GLU A 86 12.38 14.38 -4.30
C GLU A 86 11.15 13.44 -4.22
N ILE A 87 11.37 12.15 -3.99
CA ILE A 87 10.29 11.15 -3.83
C ILE A 87 9.55 11.30 -2.48
N ASP A 88 10.12 11.99 -1.49
CA ASP A 88 9.46 12.16 -0.19
C ASP A 88 8.14 12.91 -0.30
N VAL A 89 8.00 13.80 -1.30
CA VAL A 89 6.74 14.50 -1.58
C VAL A 89 5.64 13.52 -1.97
N LEU A 90 5.96 12.55 -2.84
CA LEU A 90 5.02 11.51 -3.24
C LEU A 90 4.68 10.57 -2.08
N ILE A 91 5.68 10.12 -1.31
CA ILE A 91 5.48 9.28 -0.13
C ILE A 91 4.49 9.93 0.85
N LYS A 92 4.66 11.23 1.12
CA LYS A 92 3.74 12.00 1.98
C LYS A 92 2.33 12.11 1.40
N GLU A 93 2.19 12.19 0.09
CA GLU A 93 0.88 12.20 -0.56
C GLU A 93 0.15 10.88 -0.35
N PHE A 94 0.85 9.75 -0.53
CA PHE A 94 0.29 8.42 -0.33
C PHE A 94 -0.21 8.18 1.10
N GLU A 95 0.50 8.72 2.10
CA GLU A 95 0.08 8.65 3.50
C GLU A 95 -1.26 9.33 3.78
N LYS A 96 -1.63 10.37 3.01
CA LYS A 96 -2.90 11.09 3.21
C LYS A 96 -4.09 10.15 2.99
N ASN A 97 -3.97 9.19 2.08
CA ASN A 97 -5.03 8.21 1.80
C ASN A 97 -5.34 7.31 3.02
N LEU A 98 -4.38 7.12 3.93
CA LEU A 98 -4.60 6.43 5.20
C LEU A 98 -5.22 7.36 6.25
N LYS A 99 -4.79 8.62 6.30
CA LYS A 99 -5.22 9.60 7.33
C LYS A 99 -6.66 10.09 7.11
N VAL A 100 -7.11 10.24 5.85
CA VAL A 100 -8.50 10.64 5.52
C VAL A 100 -9.52 9.64 6.09
N LYS A 101 -9.20 8.34 6.09
CA LYS A 101 -10.06 7.31 6.70
C LYS A 101 -10.13 7.44 8.23
N ASN A 102 -9.01 7.77 8.88
CA ASN A 102 -8.96 7.93 10.34
C ASN A 102 -9.70 9.18 10.83
N ILE A 103 -9.64 10.29 10.07
CA ILE A 103 -10.41 11.51 10.38
C ILE A 103 -11.90 11.23 10.27
N ASN A 104 -12.37 10.59 9.18
CA ASN A 104 -13.77 10.23 9.03
C ASN A 104 -14.24 9.27 10.14
N LYS A 105 -13.41 8.28 10.52
CA LYS A 105 -13.74 7.36 11.63
C LYS A 105 -13.89 8.10 12.96
N LYS A 106 -12.97 9.00 13.30
CA LYS A 106 -13.02 9.80 14.54
C LYS A 106 -14.23 10.73 14.58
N VAL A 107 -14.60 11.34 13.45
CA VAL A 107 -15.79 12.20 13.31
C VAL A 107 -17.09 11.39 13.45
N ILE A 108 -17.12 10.14 12.98
CA ILE A 108 -18.29 9.25 13.13
C ILE A 108 -18.44 8.81 14.60
N GLU A 109 -17.34 8.45 15.27
CA GLU A 109 -17.35 8.05 16.69
C GLU A 109 -17.83 9.21 17.60
N THR A 110 -17.33 10.43 17.40
CA THR A 110 -17.78 11.61 18.17
C THR A 110 -19.25 11.96 17.97
N LYS A 111 -19.80 11.80 16.75
CA LYS A 111 -21.23 12.02 16.50
C LYS A 111 -22.16 10.96 17.10
N SER A 112 -21.64 9.76 17.41
CA SER A 112 -22.42 8.71 18.07
C SER A 112 -22.50 8.90 19.59
N GLU A 113 -21.53 9.58 20.20
CA GLU A 113 -21.51 9.91 21.62
C GLU A 113 -22.40 11.12 21.96
N GLU A 114 -22.61 12.05 21.02
CA GLU A 114 -23.49 13.22 21.20
C GLU A 114 -25.00 12.92 21.05
N ASN A 115 -25.37 11.72 20.59
CA ASN A 115 -26.77 11.31 20.35
C ASN A 115 -27.32 10.26 21.33
N ASN A 116 -26.61 10.00 22.44
CA ASN A 116 -27.05 9.19 23.59
C ASN A 116 -27.08 10.05 24.87
#